data_AF-A0A4S4HZW3-F1
#
_entry.id   AF-A0A4S4HZW3-F1
#
_cell.length_a   1.000
_cell.length_b   1.000
_cell.length_c   1.000
_cell.angle_alpha   90.00
_cell.angle_beta   90.00
_cell.angle_gamma   90.00
#
_symmetry.space_group_name_H-M   'P 1'
#
loop_
_entity.id
_entity.type
_entity.pdbx_description
1 polymer ?
#
loop_
_entity_poly.entity_id
_entity_poly.type
_entity_poly.pdbx_seq_one_letter_code
_entity_poly.pdbx_strand_id
1 'polypeptide(L)'
;MKALVVATTLAIPFAAYSTPALAALKAEANQSVVAASERTYATEIKIYKDQKNEPSMVSQYIKDPKVTIAAGKKIVTVTMQDSDYFQYLRIEDKNQPDVFRDVKVLSEDKRKNGTKVVQFEIGEFEKKHNMQMHILIPAIGYDHKYQVQFEIKDPTVGNKETEKPDDNFNSGNTETDHPVDNQNMITDNKLRELVNKKVFNRKDLNTPITKEELLQVKNLFLNTNEILDYSALKYMPNLKSLTVANAKIKDPSFFANLKQLNHLALRGNEFSDVTPLVKMDHLDSLDLSNNKITNVAPLIEMKSVKSLYLSGNQIEDVTALAKMEQLDYLNLANNKITNVAPLSALKNVTYLTLAGNQIEDIKPLYSLPLKDLVLTRYEMSVVLYKVFQLKEDGNNKVNFNDVPTGHWAEGYVKALADNNISKGDGKGNFLGDDFVTREQYAQFLYNAIMK
;
A
#
# COMPACT_ATOMS: atom_id res chain seq x y z
N MET A 1 -3.11 -24.67 49.77
CA MET A 1 -2.26 -24.25 50.90
C MET A 1 -1.09 -23.45 50.31
N LYS A 2 -1.09 -22.11 50.51
CA LYS A 2 0.00 -21.11 50.31
C LYS A 2 0.58 -20.98 48.88
N ALA A 3 0.37 -19.91 48.10
CA ALA A 3 0.77 -18.49 48.26
C ALA A 3 2.23 -18.32 48.72
N LEU A 4 3.10 -17.72 47.88
CA LEU A 4 3.83 -16.46 48.16
C LEU A 4 5.02 -16.24 47.18
N VAL A 5 5.09 -15.00 46.68
CA VAL A 5 6.19 -14.32 45.98
C VAL A 5 7.38 -14.07 46.92
N VAL A 6 8.63 -14.29 46.47
CA VAL A 6 9.91 -13.78 47.05
C VAL A 6 10.94 -13.76 45.89
N ALA A 7 11.36 -12.64 45.25
CA ALA A 7 12.30 -11.56 45.65
C ALA A 7 13.70 -12.13 46.04
N THR A 8 14.89 -11.78 45.51
CA THR A 8 15.64 -10.50 45.42
C THR A 8 17.07 -10.81 44.84
N THR A 9 17.59 -10.10 43.83
CA THR A 9 18.60 -8.97 43.83
C THR A 9 20.08 -9.29 43.56
N LEU A 10 20.74 -8.29 42.93
CA LEU A 10 22.17 -7.91 42.83
C LEU A 10 22.92 -8.40 41.57
N ALA A 11 23.80 -7.65 40.89
CA ALA A 11 24.16 -6.24 40.81
C ALA A 11 25.17 -6.10 39.64
N ILE A 12 25.21 -4.95 38.96
CA ILE A 12 26.20 -4.58 37.93
C ILE A 12 27.54 -4.22 38.63
N PRO A 13 28.71 -4.28 37.97
CA PRO A 13 29.29 -3.02 37.47
C PRO A 13 30.06 -3.09 36.13
N PHE A 14 29.99 -1.96 35.41
CA PHE A 14 30.98 -1.26 34.60
C PHE A 14 32.16 -2.00 33.94
N ALA A 15 32.29 -1.80 32.62
CA ALA A 15 33.56 -1.39 32.00
C ALA A 15 33.28 -0.45 30.81
N ALA A 16 33.90 0.73 30.85
CA ALA A 16 33.90 1.76 29.82
C ALA A 16 35.20 1.68 29.02
N TYR A 17 35.15 1.91 27.71
CA TYR A 17 36.21 2.49 26.86
C TYR A 17 35.52 2.99 25.57
N SER A 18 35.30 4.31 25.42
CA SER A 18 36.17 5.33 24.78
C SER A 18 35.96 5.45 23.27
N THR A 19 35.74 6.69 22.83
CA THR A 19 35.26 7.16 21.52
C THR A 19 36.41 7.42 20.51
N PRO A 20 36.24 8.19 19.41
CA PRO A 20 36.37 7.74 18.03
C PRO A 20 37.65 8.25 17.32
N ALA A 21 38.15 7.54 16.31
CA ALA A 21 39.27 8.02 15.50
C ALA A 21 38.80 8.62 14.17
N LEU A 22 38.99 9.93 14.06
CA LEU A 22 38.93 10.76 12.86
C LEU A 22 40.37 10.88 12.28
N ALA A 23 40.59 10.54 11.02
CA ALA A 23 41.65 11.01 10.09
C ALA A 23 41.73 10.03 8.89
N ALA A 24 41.76 10.41 7.61
CA ALA A 24 42.40 11.55 6.93
C ALA A 24 41.55 11.98 5.69
N LEU A 25 41.19 13.26 5.53
CA LEU A 25 41.84 14.36 4.75
C LEU A 25 41.89 14.11 3.22
N LYS A 26 41.00 14.72 2.41
CA LYS A 26 41.02 16.08 1.80
C LYS A 26 42.05 16.31 0.68
N ALA A 27 41.54 16.38 -0.56
CA ALA A 27 41.99 17.18 -1.73
C ALA A 27 40.96 16.87 -2.85
N GLU A 28 40.29 17.77 -3.57
CA GLU A 28 40.35 19.22 -3.76
C GLU A 28 38.95 19.73 -4.13
N ALA A 29 38.65 20.95 -3.68
CA ALA A 29 37.49 21.72 -4.09
C ALA A 29 37.87 22.66 -5.26
N ASN A 30 36.90 22.84 -6.17
CA ASN A 30 36.66 23.96 -7.10
C ASN A 30 36.73 23.63 -8.60
N GLN A 31 35.59 23.19 -9.13
CA GLN A 31 34.95 23.94 -10.21
C GLN A 31 33.51 24.23 -9.82
N SER A 32 33.28 25.49 -9.46
CA SER A 32 31.98 26.13 -9.42
C SER A 32 31.36 26.12 -10.81
N VAL A 33 30.51 25.14 -11.08
CA VAL A 33 29.41 25.30 -12.04
C VAL A 33 28.16 25.28 -11.18
N VAL A 34 27.40 26.37 -11.23
CA VAL A 34 26.06 26.46 -10.65
C VAL A 34 25.32 25.19 -11.08
N ALA A 35 25.12 24.25 -10.16
CA ALA A 35 24.30 23.08 -10.41
C ALA A 35 22.89 23.63 -10.71
N ALA A 36 22.54 23.70 -12.00
CA ALA A 36 21.19 24.00 -12.41
C ALA A 36 20.32 22.95 -11.73
N SER A 37 19.59 23.36 -10.69
CA SER A 37 18.79 22.45 -9.88
C SER A 37 17.87 21.69 -10.82
N GLU A 38 18.07 20.37 -10.92
CA GLU A 38 17.17 19.50 -11.67
C GLU A 38 15.78 19.60 -11.02
N ARG A 39 14.80 20.03 -11.82
CA ARG A 39 13.43 20.18 -11.34
C ARG A 39 12.48 19.51 -12.33
N THR A 40 11.62 18.64 -11.82
CA THR A 40 10.58 17.98 -12.59
C THR A 40 9.23 18.60 -12.29
N TYR A 41 8.52 18.98 -13.34
CA TYR A 41 7.22 19.60 -13.29
C TYR A 41 6.21 18.68 -13.97
N ALA A 42 5.00 18.60 -13.41
CA ALA A 42 3.86 18.19 -14.22
C ALA A 42 3.60 19.29 -15.25
N THR A 43 3.26 18.92 -16.47
CA THR A 43 2.93 19.85 -17.55
C THR A 43 1.68 19.35 -18.25
N GLU A 44 1.23 20.05 -19.28
CA GLU A 44 0.21 19.60 -20.21
C GLU A 44 0.88 19.33 -21.56
N ILE A 45 0.51 18.20 -22.19
CA ILE A 45 0.84 17.93 -23.59
C ILE A 45 -0.44 18.06 -24.43
N LYS A 46 -0.43 18.99 -25.38
CA LYS A 46 -1.49 19.10 -26.38
C LYS A 46 -1.03 18.41 -27.65
N ILE A 47 -1.87 17.56 -28.23
CA ILE A 47 -1.55 16.82 -29.45
C ILE A 47 -2.57 17.15 -30.53
N TYR A 48 -2.06 17.51 -31.71
CA TYR A 48 -2.82 18.01 -32.85
C TYR A 48 -2.64 17.09 -34.06
N LYS A 49 -3.65 17.04 -34.92
CA LYS A 49 -3.50 16.43 -36.25
C LYS A 49 -2.41 17.15 -37.05
N ASP A 50 -1.75 16.44 -37.96
CA ASP A 50 -0.65 16.99 -38.74
C ASP A 50 -1.04 18.29 -39.46
N GLN A 51 -0.20 19.32 -39.32
CA GLN A 51 -0.38 20.66 -39.89
C GLN A 51 -1.74 21.32 -39.60
N LYS A 52 -2.44 20.88 -38.55
CA LYS A 52 -3.76 21.41 -38.16
C LYS A 52 -3.75 21.85 -36.70
N ASN A 53 -4.69 22.72 -36.33
CA ASN A 53 -4.95 23.11 -34.94
C ASN A 53 -6.09 22.29 -34.31
N GLU A 54 -6.44 21.16 -34.92
CA GLU A 54 -7.45 20.22 -34.42
C GLU A 54 -6.81 19.19 -33.48
N PRO A 55 -7.43 18.87 -32.32
CA PRO A 55 -6.96 17.81 -31.45
C PRO A 55 -6.82 16.45 -32.15
N SER A 56 -5.77 15.72 -31.81
CA SER A 56 -5.55 14.34 -32.28
C SER A 56 -6.08 13.34 -31.27
N MET A 57 -6.70 12.27 -31.79
CA MET A 57 -7.15 11.13 -30.97
C MET A 57 -5.97 10.43 -30.26
N VAL A 58 -4.73 10.62 -30.72
CA VAL A 58 -3.53 10.08 -30.06
C VAL A 58 -3.42 10.56 -28.61
N SER A 59 -3.91 11.77 -28.30
CA SER A 59 -3.91 12.33 -26.93
C SER A 59 -4.59 11.41 -25.90
N GLN A 60 -5.53 10.56 -26.33
CA GLN A 60 -6.19 9.63 -25.41
C GLN A 60 -5.24 8.56 -24.85
N TYR A 61 -4.17 8.23 -25.57
CA TYR A 61 -3.20 7.20 -25.18
C TYR A 61 -1.99 7.77 -24.43
N ILE A 62 -1.83 9.08 -24.36
CA ILE A 62 -0.67 9.72 -23.70
C ILE A 62 -1.13 10.36 -22.39
N LYS A 63 -0.57 9.90 -21.27
CA LYS A 63 -0.91 10.29 -19.90
C LYS A 63 0.32 10.77 -19.13
N ASP A 64 0.07 11.43 -18.01
CA ASP A 64 1.06 11.88 -17.03
C ASP A 64 2.28 12.64 -17.60
N PRO A 65 2.08 13.61 -18.50
CA PRO A 65 3.20 14.40 -19.02
C PRO A 65 3.94 15.14 -17.91
N LYS A 66 5.25 14.90 -17.85
CA LYS A 66 6.20 15.58 -16.98
C LYS A 66 7.32 16.15 -17.80
N VAL A 67 7.87 17.27 -17.37
CA VAL A 67 9.11 17.82 -17.93
C VAL A 67 10.13 18.02 -16.82
N THR A 68 11.32 17.44 -17.02
CA THR A 68 12.50 17.71 -16.21
C THR A 68 13.32 18.77 -16.91
N ILE A 69 13.56 19.89 -16.20
CA ILE A 69 14.46 20.95 -16.62
C ILE A 69 15.78 20.73 -15.87
N ALA A 70 16.81 20.30 -16.60
CA ALA A 70 18.14 20.03 -16.06
C ALA A 70 19.20 20.47 -17.06
N ALA A 71 20.17 21.27 -16.62
CA ALA A 71 21.27 21.76 -17.46
C ALA A 71 20.82 22.36 -18.82
N GLY A 72 19.72 23.12 -18.82
CA GLY A 72 19.15 23.75 -20.02
C GLY A 72 18.38 22.82 -20.97
N LYS A 73 18.38 21.50 -20.70
CA LYS A 73 17.57 20.52 -21.44
C LYS A 73 16.16 20.43 -20.89
N LYS A 74 15.20 20.21 -21.79
CA LYS A 74 13.78 20.00 -21.47
C LYS A 74 13.43 18.56 -21.81
N ILE A 75 13.50 17.70 -20.80
CA ILE A 75 13.32 16.26 -20.96
C ILE A 75 11.89 15.93 -20.59
N VAL A 76 11.09 15.53 -21.57
CA VAL A 76 9.68 15.14 -21.39
C VAL A 76 9.61 13.66 -21.10
N THR A 77 8.74 13.29 -20.16
CA THR A 77 8.36 11.89 -19.88
C THR A 77 6.85 11.78 -19.92
N VAL A 78 6.33 10.74 -20.59
CA VAL A 78 4.90 10.44 -20.68
C VAL A 78 4.65 8.94 -20.48
N THR A 79 3.47 8.61 -19.98
CA THR A 79 2.95 7.24 -19.92
C THR A 79 2.09 6.97 -21.14
N MET A 80 2.45 6.00 -21.96
CA MET A 80 1.66 5.50 -23.08
C MET A 80 0.73 4.38 -22.60
N GLN A 81 -0.58 4.55 -22.76
CA GLN A 81 -1.61 3.51 -22.57
C GLN A 81 -1.78 2.68 -23.84
N ASP A 82 -2.27 1.44 -23.69
CA ASP A 82 -2.40 0.47 -24.78
C ASP A 82 -1.12 0.37 -25.62
N SER A 83 0.02 0.31 -24.93
CA SER A 83 1.34 0.49 -25.52
C SER A 83 1.77 -0.64 -26.46
N ASP A 84 1.06 -1.77 -26.45
CA ASP A 84 1.17 -2.86 -27.41
C ASP A 84 0.59 -2.51 -28.79
N TYR A 85 -0.28 -1.50 -28.87
CA TYR A 85 -0.73 -0.97 -30.16
C TYR A 85 0.36 -0.18 -30.89
N PHE A 86 1.35 0.35 -30.17
CA PHE A 86 2.40 1.20 -30.75
C PHE A 86 3.61 0.36 -31.15
N GLN A 87 3.82 0.18 -32.46
CA GLN A 87 5.02 -0.47 -32.99
C GLN A 87 6.26 0.41 -32.81
N TYR A 88 6.10 1.72 -33.01
CA TYR A 88 7.09 2.72 -32.65
C TYR A 88 6.43 4.05 -32.29
N LEU A 89 7.18 4.86 -31.53
CA LEU A 89 6.92 6.28 -31.31
C LEU A 89 8.24 7.02 -31.51
N ARG A 90 8.23 8.02 -32.39
CA ARG A 90 9.41 8.81 -32.77
C ARG A 90 9.13 10.29 -32.66
N ILE A 91 10.13 11.05 -32.25
CA ILE A 91 10.09 12.50 -32.15
C ILE A 91 11.11 13.08 -33.11
N GLU A 92 10.76 14.16 -33.77
CA GLU A 92 11.69 14.91 -34.61
C GLU A 92 12.83 15.50 -33.78
N ASP A 93 14.06 15.40 -34.29
CA ASP A 93 15.24 15.94 -33.65
C ASP A 93 15.19 17.48 -33.68
N LYS A 94 15.23 18.10 -32.49
CA LYS A 94 15.20 19.56 -32.33
C LYS A 94 16.28 20.32 -33.12
N ASN A 95 17.39 19.66 -33.48
CA ASN A 95 18.51 20.26 -34.20
C ASN A 95 18.56 19.84 -35.68
N GLN A 96 17.74 18.86 -36.10
CA GLN A 96 17.74 18.32 -37.46
C GLN A 96 16.30 18.11 -37.93
N PRO A 97 15.73 19.09 -38.67
CA PRO A 97 14.41 18.95 -39.28
C PRO A 97 14.31 17.67 -40.11
N ASP A 98 13.13 17.04 -40.10
CA ASP A 98 12.79 15.78 -40.77
C ASP A 98 13.55 14.52 -40.29
N VAL A 99 14.41 14.63 -39.27
CA VAL A 99 15.11 13.48 -38.69
C VAL A 99 14.37 12.99 -37.44
N PHE A 100 13.71 11.85 -37.53
CA PHE A 100 12.94 11.27 -36.43
C PHE A 100 13.74 10.23 -35.65
N ARG A 101 13.73 10.32 -34.32
CA ARG A 101 14.39 9.38 -33.40
C ARG A 101 13.39 8.65 -32.53
N ASP A 102 13.63 7.37 -32.28
CA ASP A 102 12.84 6.59 -31.33
C ASP A 102 12.94 7.18 -29.93
N VAL A 103 11.81 7.23 -29.23
CA VAL A 103 11.77 7.64 -27.83
C VAL A 103 12.52 6.63 -26.95
N LYS A 104 13.12 7.12 -25.88
CA LYS A 104 13.77 6.25 -24.90
C LYS A 104 12.70 5.62 -24.01
N VAL A 105 12.62 4.28 -23.97
CA VAL A 105 11.74 3.57 -23.04
C VAL A 105 12.41 3.52 -21.66
N LEU A 106 11.69 3.99 -20.64
CA LEU A 106 12.15 3.95 -19.23
C LEU A 106 11.58 2.73 -18.49
N SER A 107 10.33 2.37 -18.78
CA SER A 107 9.69 1.16 -18.24
C SER A 107 8.58 0.67 -19.17
N GLU A 108 8.23 -0.61 -19.04
CA GLU A 108 7.22 -1.27 -19.87
C GLU A 108 6.47 -2.32 -19.05
N ASP A 109 5.15 -2.28 -19.11
CA ASP A 109 4.25 -3.35 -18.71
C ASP A 109 3.83 -4.15 -19.95
N LYS A 110 4.34 -5.37 -20.07
CA LYS A 110 4.20 -6.23 -21.26
C LYS A 110 2.88 -6.99 -21.34
N ARG A 111 1.94 -6.75 -20.42
CA ARG A 111 0.60 -7.32 -20.53
C ARG A 111 -0.10 -6.78 -21.77
N LYS A 112 -1.07 -7.53 -22.30
CA LYS A 112 -1.96 -7.04 -23.36
C LYS A 112 -2.61 -5.72 -22.89
N ASN A 113 -2.61 -4.69 -23.73
CA ASN A 113 -3.06 -3.34 -23.39
C ASN A 113 -2.29 -2.70 -22.21
N GLY A 114 -1.04 -3.12 -21.99
CA GLY A 114 -0.16 -2.58 -20.95
C GLY A 114 0.37 -1.19 -21.26
N THR A 115 1.22 -0.63 -20.40
CA THR A 115 1.74 0.73 -20.52
C THR A 115 3.25 0.80 -20.79
N LYS A 116 3.71 1.87 -21.44
CA LYS A 116 5.14 2.20 -21.58
C LYS A 116 5.39 3.61 -21.06
N VAL A 117 6.37 3.79 -20.18
CA VAL A 117 6.86 5.13 -19.84
C VAL A 117 7.99 5.47 -20.79
N VAL A 118 7.83 6.53 -21.57
CA VAL A 118 8.80 6.96 -22.58
C VAL A 118 9.31 8.35 -22.30
N GLN A 119 10.53 8.62 -22.75
CA GLN A 119 11.27 9.84 -22.54
C GLN A 119 11.82 10.38 -23.87
N PHE A 120 11.72 11.70 -24.06
CA PHE A 120 12.27 12.40 -25.20
C PHE A 120 12.61 13.85 -24.83
N GLU A 121 13.49 14.50 -25.61
CA GLU A 121 13.88 15.89 -25.39
C GLU A 121 13.12 16.81 -26.36
N ILE A 122 12.72 17.99 -25.90
CA ILE A 122 12.10 19.02 -26.75
C ILE A 122 13.00 20.26 -26.85
N GLY A 123 12.80 21.06 -27.90
CA GLY A 123 13.47 22.35 -28.08
C GLY A 123 12.93 23.44 -27.14
N GLU A 124 11.70 23.88 -27.37
CA GLU A 124 11.05 25.01 -26.69
C GLU A 124 9.65 24.62 -26.19
N PHE A 125 9.23 25.23 -25.08
CA PHE A 125 7.83 25.17 -24.63
C PHE A 125 6.93 26.00 -25.55
N GLU A 126 5.63 25.74 -25.54
CA GLU A 126 4.63 26.50 -26.31
C GLU A 126 4.86 26.50 -27.84
N LYS A 127 5.79 25.67 -28.34
CA LYS A 127 6.01 25.42 -29.76
C LYS A 127 5.54 24.01 -30.12
N LYS A 128 5.04 23.88 -31.35
CA LYS A 128 4.70 22.60 -31.95
C LYS A 128 5.96 21.84 -32.35
N HIS A 129 6.05 20.59 -31.92
CA HIS A 129 7.07 19.61 -32.29
C HIS A 129 6.42 18.46 -33.06
N ASN A 130 7.14 17.84 -34.00
CA ASN A 130 6.58 16.74 -34.79
C ASN A 130 6.85 15.37 -34.13
N MET A 131 5.87 14.48 -34.26
CA MET A 131 5.88 13.12 -33.72
C MET A 131 5.33 12.15 -34.76
N GLN A 132 5.97 11.00 -34.90
CA GLN A 132 5.52 9.90 -35.76
C GLN A 132 5.25 8.64 -34.94
N MET A 133 4.24 7.89 -35.35
CA MET A 133 3.93 6.59 -34.74
C MET A 133 3.35 5.62 -35.75
N HIS A 134 3.43 4.35 -35.43
CA HIS A 134 2.76 3.28 -36.15
C HIS A 134 1.88 2.51 -35.18
N ILE A 135 0.58 2.58 -35.42
CA ILE A 135 -0.45 1.93 -34.62
C ILE A 135 -0.89 0.65 -35.32
N LEU A 136 -0.73 -0.48 -34.66
CA LEU A 136 -1.11 -1.82 -35.13
C LEU A 136 -2.01 -2.50 -34.10
N ILE A 137 -3.27 -2.74 -34.46
CA ILE A 137 -4.25 -3.48 -33.66
C ILE A 137 -4.77 -4.66 -34.51
N PRO A 138 -4.10 -5.83 -34.44
CA PRO A 138 -4.43 -6.97 -35.31
C PRO A 138 -5.86 -7.47 -35.15
N ALA A 139 -6.42 -7.36 -33.95
CA ALA A 139 -7.77 -7.84 -33.63
C ALA A 139 -8.89 -7.16 -34.46
N ILE A 140 -8.63 -5.96 -34.98
CA ILE A 140 -9.57 -5.21 -35.82
C ILE A 140 -8.99 -4.87 -37.19
N GLY A 141 -7.86 -5.48 -37.57
CA GLY A 141 -7.17 -5.21 -38.83
C GLY A 141 -6.71 -3.76 -39.01
N TYR A 142 -6.43 -3.06 -37.91
CA TYR A 142 -6.04 -1.64 -37.96
C TYR A 142 -4.51 -1.53 -38.00
N ASP A 143 -3.98 -1.00 -39.11
CA ASP A 143 -2.55 -0.80 -39.34
C ASP A 143 -2.35 0.56 -40.02
N HIS A 144 -1.95 1.57 -39.23
CA HIS A 144 -1.80 2.93 -39.75
C HIS A 144 -0.58 3.62 -39.16
N LYS A 145 0.09 4.40 -40.02
CA LYS A 145 1.16 5.31 -39.64
C LYS A 145 0.62 6.73 -39.57
N TYR A 146 0.98 7.44 -38.51
CA TYR A 146 0.55 8.81 -38.27
C TYR A 146 1.74 9.71 -38.07
N GLN A 147 1.64 10.92 -38.62
CA GLN A 147 2.37 12.09 -38.16
C GLN A 147 1.39 13.00 -37.42
N VAL A 148 1.82 13.54 -36.29
CA VAL A 148 1.05 14.47 -35.46
C VAL A 148 2.00 15.55 -34.93
N GLN A 149 1.42 16.65 -34.45
CA GLN A 149 2.18 17.71 -33.79
C GLN A 149 1.82 17.73 -32.32
N PHE A 150 2.76 18.06 -31.44
CA PHE A 150 2.47 18.24 -30.02
C PHE A 150 3.12 19.51 -29.46
N GLU A 151 2.50 20.08 -28.45
CA GLU A 151 2.97 21.26 -27.73
C GLU A 151 3.03 20.94 -26.24
N ILE A 152 4.12 21.35 -25.59
CA ILE A 152 4.28 21.21 -24.14
C ILE A 152 4.12 22.57 -23.50
N LYS A 153 3.18 22.67 -22.56
CA LYS A 153 2.96 23.91 -21.80
C LYS A 153 4.17 24.25 -20.94
N ASP A 154 4.55 25.52 -20.89
CA ASP A 154 5.62 25.99 -20.01
C ASP A 154 5.12 25.95 -18.55
N PRO A 155 5.62 25.03 -17.71
CA PRO A 155 5.15 24.92 -16.33
C PRO A 155 5.66 26.06 -15.43
N THR A 156 6.47 26.99 -15.96
CA THR A 156 7.10 28.08 -15.20
C THR A 156 6.39 29.42 -15.36
N VAL A 157 5.53 29.57 -16.38
CA VAL A 157 4.77 30.80 -16.66
C VAL A 157 3.43 30.77 -15.92
N GLY A 158 3.46 31.10 -14.62
CA GLY A 158 2.25 31.12 -13.77
C GLY A 158 2.49 31.21 -12.26
N ASN A 159 3.71 30.95 -11.78
CA ASN A 159 4.07 31.14 -10.37
C ASN A 159 4.55 32.58 -10.10
N LYS A 160 3.64 33.55 -10.21
CA LYS A 160 3.81 34.89 -9.60
C LYS A 160 2.69 35.13 -8.60
N GLU A 161 3.07 35.31 -7.34
CA GLU A 161 2.24 35.79 -6.23
C GLU A 161 1.64 37.17 -6.57
N THR A 162 0.33 37.37 -6.36
CA THR A 162 -0.32 38.57 -5.78
C THR A 162 -1.85 38.56 -5.94
N GLU A 163 -2.54 38.74 -4.79
CA GLU A 163 -3.71 39.60 -4.50
C GLU A 163 -4.97 39.64 -5.40
N LYS A 164 -6.13 39.38 -4.78
CA LYS A 164 -7.47 39.76 -5.26
C LYS A 164 -7.63 41.30 -5.22
N PRO A 165 -8.46 41.90 -6.10
CA PRO A 165 -9.82 42.25 -5.69
C PRO A 165 -10.93 42.07 -6.76
N ASP A 166 -12.15 42.22 -6.28
CA ASP A 166 -13.48 42.07 -6.88
C ASP A 166 -13.73 42.86 -8.19
N ASP A 167 -14.63 42.37 -9.06
CA ASP A 167 -15.93 43.04 -9.25
C ASP A 167 -16.93 42.27 -10.11
N ASN A 168 -18.19 42.61 -9.84
CA ASN A 168 -19.46 41.97 -10.11
C ASN A 168 -20.03 42.33 -11.50
N PHE A 169 -20.59 41.39 -12.28
CA PHE A 169 -21.68 41.68 -13.23
C PHE A 169 -22.53 40.44 -13.52
N ASN A 170 -23.84 40.70 -13.65
CA ASN A 170 -24.95 39.75 -13.55
C ASN A 170 -25.60 39.45 -14.91
N SER A 171 -26.17 38.23 -15.00
CA SER A 171 -27.34 37.81 -15.81
C SER A 171 -27.22 37.46 -17.29
N GLY A 172 -27.74 36.28 -17.66
CA GLY A 172 -28.42 36.05 -18.94
C GLY A 172 -28.13 34.71 -19.64
N ASN A 173 -29.06 33.77 -19.54
CA ASN A 173 -29.08 32.46 -20.22
C ASN A 173 -28.82 32.50 -21.73
N THR A 174 -28.04 31.56 -22.25
CA THR A 174 -28.38 30.68 -23.39
C THR A 174 -27.47 29.45 -23.39
N GLU A 175 -28.05 28.29 -23.65
CA GLU A 175 -27.34 27.03 -23.90
C GLU A 175 -26.24 27.20 -24.96
N THR A 176 -25.01 26.79 -24.64
CA THR A 176 -23.99 26.15 -25.50
C THR A 176 -22.62 26.19 -24.79
N ASP A 177 -21.82 25.14 -24.98
CA ASP A 177 -20.47 24.92 -24.45
C ASP A 177 -20.33 24.79 -22.92
N HIS A 178 -20.14 23.54 -22.45
CA HIS A 178 -19.56 23.32 -21.14
C HIS A 178 -18.08 23.78 -21.17
N PRO A 179 -17.71 24.80 -20.38
CA PRO A 179 -16.32 25.22 -20.26
C PRO A 179 -15.52 24.07 -19.68
N VAL A 180 -14.38 23.77 -20.30
CA VAL A 180 -13.37 22.85 -19.78
C VAL A 180 -13.01 23.30 -18.36
N ASP A 181 -13.45 22.52 -17.40
CA ASP A 181 -13.29 22.75 -15.98
C ASP A 181 -11.81 22.68 -15.57
N ASN A 182 -11.17 23.86 -15.57
CA ASN A 182 -9.80 24.09 -15.12
C ASN A 182 -9.66 24.04 -13.58
N GLN A 183 -10.67 23.57 -12.84
CA GLN A 183 -10.67 23.54 -11.36
C GLN A 183 -10.73 22.14 -10.74
N ASN A 184 -11.15 21.10 -11.47
CA ASN A 184 -11.21 19.75 -10.90
C ASN A 184 -9.82 19.08 -10.76
N MET A 185 -9.41 18.86 -9.50
CA MET A 185 -8.14 18.22 -9.14
C MET A 185 -8.21 16.69 -9.12
N ILE A 186 -9.40 16.09 -9.23
CA ILE A 186 -9.59 14.63 -9.27
C ILE A 186 -10.07 14.19 -10.66
N THR A 187 -9.15 13.73 -11.48
CA THR A 187 -9.42 13.26 -12.86
C THR A 187 -10.06 11.88 -12.90
N ASP A 188 -9.77 11.01 -11.93
CA ASP A 188 -10.43 9.70 -11.80
C ASP A 188 -11.89 9.88 -11.38
N ASN A 189 -12.81 9.47 -12.25
CA ASN A 189 -14.25 9.65 -12.03
C ASN A 189 -14.71 8.96 -10.75
N LYS A 190 -14.21 7.74 -10.47
CA LYS A 190 -14.66 6.99 -9.29
C LYS A 190 -14.15 7.62 -8.01
N LEU A 191 -12.89 8.04 -7.99
CA LEU A 191 -12.31 8.76 -6.86
C LEU A 191 -13.08 10.07 -6.63
N ARG A 192 -13.42 10.81 -7.69
CA ARG A 192 -14.22 12.05 -7.59
C ARG A 192 -15.59 11.78 -7.00
N GLU A 193 -16.31 10.79 -7.51
CA GLU A 193 -17.62 10.38 -6.98
C GLU A 193 -17.55 10.03 -5.49
N LEU A 194 -16.53 9.26 -5.10
CA LEU A 194 -16.35 8.81 -3.72
C LEU A 194 -15.99 9.97 -2.79
N VAL A 195 -15.15 10.92 -3.22
CA VAL A 195 -14.81 12.11 -2.43
C VAL A 195 -16.02 13.03 -2.30
N ASN A 196 -16.73 13.31 -3.40
CA ASN A 196 -17.97 14.09 -3.38
C ASN A 196 -19.03 13.48 -2.45
N LYS A 197 -19.22 12.16 -2.52
CA LYS A 197 -20.18 11.44 -1.68
C LYS A 197 -19.77 11.39 -0.22
N LYS A 198 -18.54 10.96 0.08
CA LYS A 198 -18.13 10.58 1.44
C LYS A 198 -17.50 11.72 2.23
N VAL A 199 -16.89 12.70 1.55
CA VAL A 199 -16.24 13.83 2.21
C VAL A 199 -17.13 15.07 2.18
N PHE A 200 -17.66 15.42 1.01
CA PHE A 200 -18.45 16.65 0.85
C PHE A 200 -19.96 16.46 0.90
N ASN A 201 -20.45 15.21 0.98
CA ASN A 201 -21.87 14.86 1.05
C ASN A 201 -22.70 15.52 -0.08
N ARG A 202 -22.14 15.61 -1.29
CA ARG A 202 -22.80 16.18 -2.47
C ARG A 202 -23.78 15.19 -3.08
N LYS A 203 -24.90 15.71 -3.61
CA LYS A 203 -25.88 14.93 -4.38
C LYS A 203 -25.37 14.67 -5.80
N ASP A 204 -24.81 15.69 -6.43
CA ASP A 204 -24.10 15.53 -7.70
C ASP A 204 -22.68 15.01 -7.40
N LEU A 205 -22.43 13.78 -7.84
CA LEU A 205 -21.17 13.09 -7.60
C LEU A 205 -20.10 13.43 -8.64
N ASN A 206 -20.49 14.09 -9.73
CA ASN A 206 -19.57 14.54 -10.77
C ASN A 206 -19.09 15.97 -10.57
N THR A 207 -19.59 16.67 -9.54
CA THR A 207 -19.18 18.04 -9.25
C THR A 207 -17.64 18.13 -9.17
N PRO A 208 -17.01 19.06 -9.89
CA PRO A 208 -15.59 19.35 -9.80
C PRO A 208 -15.12 19.53 -8.35
N ILE A 209 -13.93 19.03 -8.01
CA ILE A 209 -13.35 19.20 -6.66
C ILE A 209 -12.11 20.07 -6.78
N THR A 210 -12.13 21.24 -6.13
CA THR A 210 -11.01 22.18 -6.22
C THR A 210 -9.86 21.81 -5.28
N LYS A 211 -8.70 22.44 -5.49
CA LYS A 211 -7.53 22.25 -4.62
C LYS A 211 -7.82 22.68 -3.18
N GLU A 212 -8.54 23.78 -3.00
CA GLU A 212 -8.93 24.33 -1.69
C GLU A 212 -9.83 23.36 -0.92
N GLU A 213 -10.74 22.69 -1.62
CA GLU A 213 -11.59 21.66 -1.03
C GLU A 213 -10.77 20.44 -0.58
N LEU A 214 -9.76 20.04 -1.38
CA LEU A 214 -8.85 18.94 -1.01
C LEU A 214 -8.02 19.22 0.26
N LEU A 215 -7.81 20.49 0.62
CA LEU A 215 -7.18 20.85 1.90
C LEU A 215 -8.05 20.44 3.10
N GLN A 216 -9.35 20.25 2.93
CA GLN A 216 -10.27 19.89 4.01
C GLN A 216 -10.33 18.38 4.25
N VAL A 217 -9.81 17.57 3.31
CA VAL A 217 -9.87 16.11 3.40
C VAL A 217 -8.87 15.61 4.45
N LYS A 218 -9.39 15.06 5.55
CA LYS A 218 -8.58 14.47 6.64
C LYS A 218 -8.63 12.95 6.69
N ASN A 219 -9.76 12.37 6.29
CA ASN A 219 -9.98 10.93 6.32
C ASN A 219 -10.63 10.50 5.01
N LEU A 220 -10.13 9.42 4.42
CA LEU A 220 -10.68 8.90 3.17
C LEU A 220 -10.76 7.37 3.20
N PHE A 221 -11.93 6.83 2.86
CA PHE A 221 -12.19 5.39 2.77
C PHE A 221 -12.62 5.02 1.36
N LEU A 222 -11.77 4.29 0.66
CA LEU A 222 -11.92 3.82 -0.71
C LEU A 222 -12.05 2.29 -0.65
N ASN A 223 -13.16 1.74 -1.13
CA ASN A 223 -13.41 0.30 -1.14
C ASN A 223 -14.04 -0.09 -2.47
N THR A 224 -13.20 -0.19 -3.49
CA THR A 224 -13.58 -0.52 -4.88
C THR A 224 -12.31 -0.78 -5.69
N ASN A 225 -12.45 -1.54 -6.78
CA ASN A 225 -11.42 -1.75 -7.80
C ASN A 225 -11.62 -0.88 -9.06
N GLU A 226 -12.58 0.06 -9.02
CA GLU A 226 -12.91 0.93 -10.16
C GLU A 226 -12.05 2.21 -10.20
N ILE A 227 -11.28 2.51 -9.16
CA ILE A 227 -10.33 3.64 -9.16
C ILE A 227 -9.07 3.20 -9.89
N LEU A 228 -8.75 3.90 -10.98
CA LEU A 228 -7.60 3.64 -11.84
C LEU A 228 -6.44 4.58 -11.51
N ASP A 229 -6.73 5.79 -11.05
CA ASP A 229 -5.72 6.79 -10.71
C ASP A 229 -5.92 7.37 -9.30
N TYR A 230 -4.89 7.19 -8.46
CA TYR A 230 -4.81 7.74 -7.10
C TYR A 230 -4.00 9.04 -7.04
N SER A 231 -3.46 9.54 -8.17
CA SER A 231 -2.51 10.65 -8.21
C SER A 231 -3.02 11.91 -7.50
N ALA A 232 -4.33 12.16 -7.52
CA ALA A 232 -4.97 13.30 -6.87
C ALA A 232 -4.81 13.30 -5.34
N LEU A 233 -4.53 12.17 -4.70
CA LEU A 233 -4.27 12.10 -3.25
C LEU A 233 -3.07 12.96 -2.82
N LYS A 234 -2.14 13.27 -3.73
CA LYS A 234 -1.02 14.19 -3.46
C LYS A 234 -1.46 15.62 -3.15
N TYR A 235 -2.68 15.98 -3.55
CA TYR A 235 -3.27 17.31 -3.30
C TYR A 235 -4.06 17.37 -1.99
N MET A 236 -4.02 16.33 -1.15
CA MET A 236 -4.66 16.27 0.16
C MET A 236 -3.60 16.32 1.29
N PRO A 237 -2.93 17.48 1.50
CA PRO A 237 -1.83 17.58 2.47
C PRO A 237 -2.25 17.37 3.93
N ASN A 238 -3.55 17.52 4.23
CA ASN A 238 -4.11 17.32 5.55
C ASN A 238 -4.70 15.91 5.77
N LEU A 239 -4.56 15.01 4.79
CA LEU A 239 -5.01 13.63 4.91
C LEU A 239 -4.20 12.91 6.00
N LYS A 240 -4.88 12.44 7.06
CA LYS A 240 -4.26 11.74 8.21
C LYS A 240 -4.60 10.27 8.23
N SER A 241 -5.75 9.88 7.70
CA SER A 241 -6.17 8.48 7.60
C SER A 241 -6.61 8.15 6.18
N LEU A 242 -5.99 7.13 5.60
CA LEU A 242 -6.36 6.59 4.29
C LEU A 242 -6.60 5.10 4.39
N THR A 243 -7.78 4.67 3.92
CA THR A 243 -8.06 3.26 3.66
C THR A 243 -8.31 3.06 2.17
N VAL A 244 -7.58 2.13 1.56
CA VAL A 244 -7.80 1.63 0.21
C VAL A 244 -7.98 0.11 0.27
N ALA A 245 -9.22 -0.32 0.10
CA ALA A 245 -9.63 -1.70 0.22
C ALA A 245 -10.11 -2.29 -1.11
N ASN A 246 -9.82 -3.57 -1.35
CA ASN A 246 -10.33 -4.33 -2.50
C ASN A 246 -10.07 -3.66 -3.86
N ALA A 247 -8.93 -2.99 -3.99
CA ALA A 247 -8.57 -2.18 -5.17
C ALA A 247 -7.66 -2.90 -6.16
N LYS A 248 -7.32 -4.17 -5.91
CA LYS A 248 -6.41 -4.98 -6.75
C LYS A 248 -5.03 -4.34 -6.92
N ILE A 249 -4.57 -3.56 -5.92
CA ILE A 249 -3.25 -2.92 -5.95
C ILE A 249 -2.17 -4.01 -5.89
N LYS A 250 -1.22 -3.96 -6.83
CA LYS A 250 -0.04 -4.87 -6.87
C LYS A 250 1.26 -4.18 -6.48
N ASP A 251 1.32 -2.86 -6.60
CA ASP A 251 2.45 -2.04 -6.22
C ASP A 251 1.98 -0.92 -5.28
N PRO A 252 2.37 -0.95 -3.99
CA PRO A 252 1.98 0.05 -3.02
C PRO A 252 2.86 1.32 -3.06
N SER A 253 3.82 1.44 -3.97
CA SER A 253 4.83 2.51 -3.99
C SER A 253 4.28 3.93 -4.02
N PHE A 254 3.12 4.13 -4.67
CA PHE A 254 2.47 5.44 -4.68
C PHE A 254 2.15 5.93 -3.26
N PHE A 255 1.61 5.06 -2.41
CA PHE A 255 1.14 5.40 -1.06
C PHE A 255 2.30 5.76 -0.12
N ALA A 256 3.50 5.26 -0.38
CA ALA A 256 4.70 5.62 0.38
C ALA A 256 5.08 7.11 0.28
N ASN A 257 4.55 7.82 -0.72
CA ASN A 257 4.78 9.26 -0.88
C ASN A 257 3.83 10.11 -0.02
N LEU A 258 2.80 9.52 0.57
CA LEU A 258 1.82 10.22 1.41
C LEU A 258 2.33 10.33 2.86
N LYS A 259 3.49 10.99 3.02
CA LYS A 259 4.22 11.11 4.29
C LYS A 259 3.46 11.84 5.41
N GLN A 260 2.34 12.50 5.08
CA GLN A 260 1.48 13.18 6.03
C GLN A 260 0.56 12.25 6.85
N LEU A 261 0.43 10.98 6.44
CA LEU A 261 -0.49 10.00 7.05
C LEU A 261 -0.01 9.54 8.43
N ASN A 262 -0.97 9.41 9.35
CA ASN A 262 -0.77 8.74 10.64
C ASN A 262 -1.30 7.30 10.59
N HIS A 263 -2.31 7.06 9.74
CA HIS A 263 -2.95 5.76 9.59
C HIS A 263 -3.09 5.41 8.10
N LEU A 264 -2.58 4.23 7.73
CA LEU A 264 -2.71 3.69 6.38
C LEU A 264 -3.26 2.27 6.43
N ALA A 265 -4.33 2.01 5.68
CA ALA A 265 -4.88 0.68 5.50
C ALA A 265 -4.96 0.33 4.01
N LEU A 266 -4.22 -0.68 3.56
CA LEU A 266 -4.19 -1.20 2.18
C LEU A 266 -4.78 -2.63 2.14
N ARG A 267 -6.00 -2.80 2.64
CA ARG A 267 -6.61 -4.13 2.87
C ARG A 267 -7.12 -4.80 1.58
N GLY A 268 -7.07 -6.12 1.47
CA GLY A 268 -7.76 -6.81 0.37
C GLY A 268 -7.16 -6.52 -1.02
N ASN A 269 -5.86 -6.25 -1.11
CA ASN A 269 -5.18 -6.01 -2.38
C ASN A 269 -4.33 -7.23 -2.78
N GLU A 270 -3.39 -7.07 -3.70
CA GLU A 270 -2.68 -8.19 -4.34
C GLU A 270 -1.16 -8.06 -4.30
N PHE A 271 -0.61 -7.17 -3.47
CA PHE A 271 0.84 -7.01 -3.35
C PHE A 271 1.43 -7.97 -2.30
N SER A 272 2.69 -8.32 -2.51
CA SER A 272 3.52 -9.11 -1.58
C SER A 272 4.73 -8.35 -1.08
N ASP A 273 5.25 -7.41 -1.87
CA ASP A 273 6.38 -6.56 -1.50
C ASP A 273 5.90 -5.34 -0.70
N VAL A 274 6.40 -5.25 0.53
CA VAL A 274 6.12 -4.14 1.46
C VAL A 274 7.27 -3.14 1.55
N THR A 275 8.39 -3.40 0.86
CA THR A 275 9.59 -2.54 0.85
C THR A 275 9.28 -1.08 0.54
N PRO A 276 8.39 -0.72 -0.40
CA PRO A 276 8.10 0.69 -0.68
C PRO A 276 7.56 1.45 0.54
N LEU A 277 6.81 0.78 1.42
CA LEU A 277 6.09 1.41 2.54
C LEU A 277 7.01 1.81 3.70
N VAL A 278 8.23 1.28 3.77
CA VAL A 278 9.14 1.49 4.91
C VAL A 278 9.61 2.94 5.06
N LYS A 279 9.42 3.76 4.02
CA LYS A 279 9.78 5.20 3.98
C LYS A 279 8.78 6.10 4.71
N MET A 280 7.74 5.53 5.30
CA MET A 280 6.66 6.24 5.99
C MET A 280 6.98 6.40 7.48
N ASP A 281 7.88 7.33 7.79
CA ASP A 281 8.57 7.47 9.08
C ASP A 281 7.69 7.96 10.26
N HIS A 282 6.41 8.27 10.00
CA HIS A 282 5.47 8.86 10.97
C HIS A 282 4.15 8.09 11.12
N LEU A 283 4.02 6.90 10.51
CA LEU A 283 2.80 6.09 10.66
C LEU A 283 2.71 5.53 12.08
N ASP A 284 1.57 5.76 12.75
CA ASP A 284 1.22 5.13 14.02
C ASP A 284 0.56 3.76 13.81
N SER A 285 -0.27 3.64 12.76
CA SER A 285 -1.03 2.43 12.45
C SER A 285 -0.91 2.05 10.99
N LEU A 286 -0.56 0.79 10.73
CA LEU A 286 -0.44 0.21 9.40
C LEU A 286 -1.25 -1.08 9.30
N ASP A 287 -2.15 -1.11 8.33
CA ASP A 287 -2.95 -2.29 8.04
C ASP A 287 -2.74 -2.80 6.62
N LEU A 288 -2.18 -3.99 6.51
CA LEU A 288 -1.89 -4.70 5.27
C LEU A 288 -2.65 -6.03 5.20
N SER A 289 -3.79 -6.14 5.88
CA SER A 289 -4.55 -7.38 5.96
C SER A 289 -5.12 -7.81 4.61
N ASN A 290 -5.27 -9.11 4.38
CA ASN A 290 -5.84 -9.70 3.16
C ASN A 290 -5.05 -9.31 1.91
N ASN A 291 -3.74 -9.53 1.92
CA ASN A 291 -2.85 -9.33 0.77
C ASN A 291 -2.13 -10.66 0.43
N LYS A 292 -0.99 -10.58 -0.26
CA LYS A 292 -0.16 -11.75 -0.62
C LYS A 292 1.22 -11.70 0.03
N ILE A 293 1.32 -11.05 1.20
CA ILE A 293 2.60 -10.82 1.89
C ILE A 293 3.13 -12.15 2.43
N THR A 294 4.38 -12.45 2.14
CA THR A 294 5.12 -13.60 2.67
C THR A 294 6.32 -13.15 3.50
N ASN A 295 6.96 -12.05 3.11
CA ASN A 295 8.15 -11.51 3.74
C ASN A 295 7.85 -10.19 4.45
N VAL A 296 7.98 -10.18 5.78
CA VAL A 296 7.80 -9.00 6.62
C VAL A 296 9.11 -8.34 7.05
N ALA A 297 10.27 -8.86 6.61
CA ALA A 297 11.56 -8.34 6.99
C ALA A 297 11.77 -6.84 6.71
N PRO A 298 11.28 -6.26 5.60
CA PRO A 298 11.44 -4.82 5.37
C PRO A 298 10.76 -3.94 6.44
N LEU A 299 9.70 -4.43 7.10
CA LEU A 299 8.92 -3.63 8.06
C LEU A 299 9.72 -3.25 9.32
N ILE A 300 10.87 -3.88 9.58
CA ILE A 300 11.73 -3.54 10.73
C ILE A 300 12.21 -2.08 10.71
N GLU A 301 12.26 -1.46 9.53
CA GLU A 301 12.67 -0.07 9.38
C GLU A 301 11.58 0.92 9.85
N MET A 302 10.33 0.47 10.00
CA MET A 302 9.20 1.30 10.42
C MET A 302 9.16 1.54 11.94
N LYS A 303 10.00 2.45 12.42
CA LYS A 303 10.20 2.69 13.88
C LYS A 303 9.02 3.35 14.60
N SER A 304 8.06 3.94 13.89
CA SER A 304 6.92 4.65 14.48
C SER A 304 5.67 3.80 14.69
N VAL A 305 5.53 2.69 13.95
CA VAL A 305 4.28 1.90 13.91
C VAL A 305 4.05 1.20 15.24
N LYS A 306 2.92 1.50 15.89
CA LYS A 306 2.48 0.90 17.16
C LYS A 306 1.39 -0.15 16.97
N SER A 307 0.58 0.01 15.92
CA SER A 307 -0.48 -0.95 15.55
C SER A 307 -0.20 -1.51 14.18
N LEU A 308 0.07 -2.82 14.10
CA LEU A 308 0.37 -3.52 12.86
C LEU A 308 -0.64 -4.64 12.62
N TYR A 309 -1.33 -4.57 11.48
CA TYR A 309 -2.30 -5.58 11.06
C TYR A 309 -1.80 -6.27 9.79
N LEU A 310 -1.57 -7.57 9.89
CA LEU A 310 -1.05 -8.44 8.84
C LEU A 310 -1.94 -9.68 8.64
N SER A 311 -3.20 -9.62 9.09
CA SER A 311 -4.11 -10.76 9.01
C SER A 311 -4.41 -11.20 7.58
N GLY A 312 -4.65 -12.48 7.33
CA GLY A 312 -5.03 -12.97 6.00
C GLY A 312 -3.92 -12.82 4.96
N ASN A 313 -2.69 -13.11 5.34
CA ASN A 313 -1.54 -13.11 4.44
C ASN A 313 -0.95 -14.54 4.35
N GLN A 314 0.28 -14.67 3.85
CA GLN A 314 0.97 -15.95 3.68
C GLN A 314 2.30 -15.96 4.45
N ILE A 315 2.32 -15.34 5.63
CA ILE A 315 3.52 -15.17 6.45
C ILE A 315 3.80 -16.48 7.20
N GLU A 316 5.05 -16.94 7.15
CA GLU A 316 5.55 -18.11 7.87
C GLU A 316 6.59 -17.71 8.91
N ASP A 317 7.55 -16.86 8.51
CA ASP A 317 8.62 -16.37 9.37
C ASP A 317 8.32 -14.98 9.95
N VAL A 318 8.22 -14.91 11.27
CA VAL A 318 8.01 -13.68 12.05
C VAL A 318 9.27 -13.19 12.76
N THR A 319 10.44 -13.77 12.47
CA THR A 319 11.71 -13.45 13.16
C THR A 319 12.04 -11.96 13.09
N ALA A 320 11.81 -11.34 11.93
CA ALA A 320 12.06 -9.92 11.76
C ALA A 320 11.21 -9.03 12.68
N LEU A 321 9.96 -9.43 12.95
CA LEU A 321 9.04 -8.66 13.81
C LEU A 321 9.58 -8.54 15.24
N ALA A 322 10.45 -9.43 15.71
CA ALA A 322 11.09 -9.35 17.02
C ALA A 322 11.88 -8.03 17.25
N LYS A 323 12.22 -7.30 16.18
CA LYS A 323 12.91 -6.01 16.24
C LYS A 323 11.97 -4.80 16.28
N MET A 324 10.66 -5.00 16.19
CA MET A 324 9.63 -3.96 16.26
C MET A 324 9.12 -3.78 17.68
N GLU A 325 10.03 -3.55 18.64
CA GLU A 325 9.75 -3.50 20.08
C GLU A 325 8.77 -2.39 20.49
N GLN A 326 8.52 -1.41 19.61
CA GLN A 326 7.56 -0.33 19.81
C GLN A 326 6.09 -0.76 19.66
N LEU A 327 5.81 -1.96 19.14
CA LEU A 327 4.44 -2.42 18.89
C LEU A 327 3.66 -2.59 20.21
N ASP A 328 2.42 -2.11 20.22
CA ASP A 328 1.42 -2.34 21.27
C ASP A 328 0.34 -3.33 20.79
N TYR A 329 0.00 -3.26 19.50
CA TYR A 329 -1.00 -4.10 18.86
C TYR A 329 -0.42 -4.81 17.64
N LEU A 330 -0.54 -6.13 17.61
CA LEU A 330 -0.10 -6.96 16.50
C LEU A 330 -1.18 -7.99 16.11
N ASN A 331 -1.64 -7.92 14.87
CA ASN A 331 -2.55 -8.90 14.31
C ASN A 331 -1.88 -9.73 13.20
N LEU A 332 -1.71 -11.02 13.46
CA LEU A 332 -1.11 -12.01 12.57
C LEU A 332 -2.07 -13.16 12.23
N ALA A 333 -3.37 -12.98 12.48
CA ALA A 333 -4.37 -14.02 12.25
C ALA A 333 -4.40 -14.49 10.78
N ASN A 334 -4.80 -15.73 10.51
CA ASN A 334 -4.94 -16.30 9.17
C ASN A 334 -3.66 -16.15 8.34
N ASN A 335 -2.56 -16.70 8.86
CA ASN A 335 -1.27 -16.82 8.19
C ASN A 335 -0.82 -18.29 8.25
N LYS A 336 0.48 -18.56 8.09
CA LYS A 336 1.05 -19.92 8.11
C LYS A 336 2.12 -20.07 9.20
N ILE A 337 1.96 -19.34 10.30
CA ILE A 337 2.95 -19.28 11.37
C ILE A 337 2.85 -20.55 12.22
N THR A 338 4.00 -21.18 12.47
CA THR A 338 4.11 -22.34 13.38
C THR A 338 4.98 -22.00 14.61
N ASN A 339 6.01 -21.17 14.41
CA ASN A 339 6.96 -20.77 15.44
C ASN A 339 6.74 -19.31 15.87
N VAL A 340 6.24 -19.13 17.10
CA VAL A 340 6.03 -17.80 17.70
C VAL A 340 7.14 -17.38 18.67
N ALA A 341 8.22 -18.17 18.80
CA ALA A 341 9.33 -17.85 19.71
C ALA A 341 9.93 -16.45 19.52
N PRO A 342 10.11 -15.94 18.27
CA PRO A 342 10.64 -14.59 18.07
C PRO A 342 9.77 -13.48 18.67
N LEU A 343 8.45 -13.69 18.76
CA LEU A 343 7.52 -12.67 19.28
C LEU A 343 7.71 -12.41 20.77
N SER A 344 8.39 -13.30 21.51
CA SER A 344 8.72 -13.10 22.93
C SER A 344 9.57 -11.84 23.21
N ALA A 345 10.23 -11.28 22.19
CA ALA A 345 10.97 -10.02 22.29
C ALA A 345 10.07 -8.77 22.36
N LEU A 346 8.80 -8.87 21.97
CA LEU A 346 7.87 -7.75 21.84
C LEU A 346 7.27 -7.32 23.18
N LYS A 347 8.11 -6.81 24.09
CA LYS A 347 7.75 -6.56 25.50
C LYS A 347 6.63 -5.54 25.71
N ASN A 348 6.28 -4.74 24.71
CA ASN A 348 5.22 -3.74 24.79
C ASN A 348 3.89 -4.19 24.17
N VAL A 349 3.84 -5.35 23.50
CA VAL A 349 2.59 -5.81 22.88
C VAL A 349 1.60 -6.23 23.95
N THR A 350 0.46 -5.53 24.01
CA THR A 350 -0.64 -5.86 24.93
C THR A 350 -1.81 -6.54 24.22
N TYR A 351 -1.87 -6.46 22.89
CA TYR A 351 -2.88 -7.14 22.08
C TYR A 351 -2.21 -7.94 20.96
N LEU A 352 -2.36 -9.26 21.01
CA LEU A 352 -1.82 -10.18 20.01
C LEU A 352 -2.93 -11.11 19.53
N THR A 353 -3.17 -11.13 18.22
CA THR A 353 -4.05 -12.15 17.61
C THR A 353 -3.24 -13.01 16.65
N LEU A 354 -3.36 -14.31 16.86
CA LEU A 354 -2.64 -15.36 16.15
C LEU A 354 -3.61 -16.39 15.58
N ALA A 355 -4.92 -16.19 15.72
CA ALA A 355 -5.95 -17.11 15.29
C ALA A 355 -5.82 -17.52 13.81
N GLY A 356 -5.96 -18.80 13.50
CA GLY A 356 -5.97 -19.31 12.12
C GLY A 356 -4.56 -19.50 11.55
N ASN A 357 -3.60 -19.75 12.42
CA ASN A 357 -2.27 -20.23 12.10
C ASN A 357 -2.17 -21.74 12.47
N GLN A 358 -0.95 -22.26 12.60
CA GLN A 358 -0.67 -23.67 12.91
C GLN A 358 0.26 -23.74 14.14
N ILE A 359 -0.12 -23.03 15.20
CA ILE A 359 0.75 -22.79 16.35
C ILE A 359 0.70 -23.96 17.30
N GLU A 360 1.89 -24.45 17.62
CA GLU A 360 2.08 -25.66 18.42
C GLU A 360 2.70 -25.39 19.80
N ASP A 361 3.34 -24.25 20.00
CA ASP A 361 3.94 -23.87 21.28
C ASP A 361 3.79 -22.37 21.52
N ILE A 362 3.06 -22.01 22.58
CA ILE A 362 2.87 -20.61 23.00
C ILE A 362 3.67 -20.24 24.24
N LYS A 363 4.48 -21.14 24.82
CA LYS A 363 5.31 -20.84 26.00
C LYS A 363 6.17 -19.58 25.83
N PRO A 364 6.75 -19.28 24.65
CA PRO A 364 7.51 -18.04 24.48
C PRO A 364 6.69 -16.77 24.76
N LEU A 365 5.37 -16.83 24.58
CA LEU A 365 4.46 -15.70 24.76
C LEU A 365 4.13 -15.42 26.24
N TYR A 366 4.42 -16.34 27.18
CA TYR A 366 4.10 -16.17 28.61
C TYR A 366 4.79 -14.96 29.27
N SER A 367 5.88 -14.48 28.66
CA SER A 367 6.62 -13.31 29.14
C SER A 367 6.06 -11.96 28.65
N LEU A 368 5.04 -11.97 27.79
CA LEU A 368 4.46 -10.76 27.23
C LEU A 368 3.32 -10.23 28.12
N PRO A 369 3.14 -8.90 28.24
CA PRO A 369 2.08 -8.30 29.04
C PRO A 369 0.72 -8.29 28.30
N LEU A 370 0.32 -9.43 27.74
CA LEU A 370 -0.90 -9.55 26.95
C LEU A 370 -2.15 -9.30 27.80
N LYS A 371 -2.95 -8.32 27.41
CA LYS A 371 -4.33 -8.11 27.90
C LYS A 371 -5.32 -8.99 27.17
N ASP A 372 -5.01 -9.27 25.90
CA ASP A 372 -5.80 -10.12 25.03
C ASP A 372 -4.88 -10.96 24.12
N LEU A 373 -5.17 -12.25 24.06
CA LEU A 373 -4.54 -13.22 23.17
C LEU A 373 -5.66 -14.00 22.48
N VAL A 374 -5.79 -13.82 21.17
CA VAL A 374 -6.85 -14.48 20.39
C VAL A 374 -6.26 -15.64 19.60
N LEU A 375 -6.80 -16.84 19.82
CA LEU A 375 -6.47 -18.11 19.17
C LEU A 375 -7.76 -18.79 18.66
N THR A 376 -7.64 -19.71 17.71
CA THR A 376 -8.76 -20.58 17.30
C THR A 376 -8.92 -21.75 18.26
N ARG A 377 -10.06 -22.44 18.17
CA ARG A 377 -10.31 -23.67 18.92
C ARG A 377 -9.33 -24.78 18.56
N TYR A 378 -8.85 -24.85 17.31
CA TYR A 378 -7.76 -25.76 16.93
C TYR A 378 -6.45 -25.46 17.64
N GLU A 379 -5.99 -24.21 17.62
CA GLU A 379 -4.75 -23.83 18.31
C GLU A 379 -4.87 -24.04 19.83
N MET A 380 -6.02 -23.69 20.40
CA MET A 380 -6.28 -23.89 21.82
C MET A 380 -6.26 -25.38 22.21
N SER A 381 -6.72 -26.28 21.33
CA SER A 381 -6.68 -27.72 21.59
C SER A 381 -5.24 -28.21 21.73
N VAL A 382 -4.34 -27.74 20.86
CA VAL A 382 -2.92 -28.10 20.89
C VAL A 382 -2.25 -27.55 22.15
N VAL A 383 -2.54 -26.30 22.51
CA VAL A 383 -2.02 -25.66 23.72
C VAL A 383 -2.43 -26.44 24.95
N LEU A 384 -3.72 -26.72 25.14
CA LEU A 384 -4.22 -27.44 26.30
C LEU A 384 -3.70 -28.87 26.36
N TYR A 385 -3.62 -29.55 25.21
CA TYR A 385 -3.03 -30.87 25.10
C TYR A 385 -1.60 -30.91 25.65
N LYS A 386 -0.74 -29.99 25.18
CA LYS A 386 0.67 -29.98 25.56
C LYS A 386 0.89 -29.49 26.99
N VAL A 387 0.14 -28.49 27.44
CA VAL A 387 0.27 -27.92 28.79
C VAL A 387 -0.17 -28.93 29.85
N PHE A 388 -1.30 -29.60 29.65
CA PHE A 388 -1.85 -30.57 30.60
C PHE A 388 -1.41 -32.01 30.34
N GLN A 389 -0.55 -32.24 29.34
CA GLN A 389 -0.06 -33.57 28.93
C GLN A 389 -1.20 -34.56 28.73
N LEU A 390 -2.22 -34.13 27.99
CA LEU A 390 -3.43 -34.92 27.76
C LEU A 390 -3.08 -36.19 26.98
N LYS A 391 -3.86 -37.26 27.22
CA LYS A 391 -3.73 -38.54 26.51
C LYS A 391 -5.03 -38.80 25.75
N GLU A 392 -4.94 -39.39 24.58
CA GLU A 392 -6.11 -39.93 23.89
C GLU A 392 -6.63 -41.15 24.66
N ASP A 393 -7.95 -41.24 24.82
CA ASP A 393 -8.59 -42.45 25.32
C ASP A 393 -9.13 -43.22 24.11
N GLY A 394 -8.43 -44.30 23.74
CA GLY A 394 -8.82 -45.15 22.61
C GLY A 394 -10.21 -45.77 22.74
N ASN A 395 -10.86 -45.66 23.90
CA ASN A 395 -12.22 -46.15 24.14
C ASN A 395 -13.31 -45.15 23.75
N ASN A 396 -13.00 -43.85 23.72
CA ASN A 396 -13.96 -42.80 23.41
C ASN A 396 -13.77 -42.36 21.95
N LYS A 397 -14.78 -42.60 21.09
CA LYS A 397 -14.72 -42.25 19.66
C LYS A 397 -15.53 -40.98 19.40
N VAL A 398 -15.18 -39.89 20.07
CA VAL A 398 -15.77 -38.59 19.72
C VAL A 398 -15.17 -38.15 18.38
N ASN A 399 -15.97 -38.23 17.33
CA ASN A 399 -15.65 -37.71 16.01
C ASN A 399 -16.53 -36.50 15.75
N PHE A 400 -15.91 -35.39 15.38
CA PHE A 400 -16.62 -34.18 14.99
C PHE A 400 -16.77 -34.13 13.47
N ASN A 401 -17.94 -33.70 12.98
CA ASN A 401 -18.29 -33.70 11.56
C ASN A 401 -17.47 -32.70 10.74
N ASP A 402 -16.97 -31.65 11.39
CA ASP A 402 -16.27 -30.50 10.80
C ASP A 402 -14.75 -30.53 11.04
N VAL A 403 -14.21 -31.62 11.61
CA VAL A 403 -12.76 -31.82 11.77
C VAL A 403 -12.28 -32.78 10.67
N PRO A 404 -11.54 -32.31 9.66
CA PRO A 404 -11.10 -33.16 8.57
C PRO A 404 -10.11 -34.23 9.04
N THR A 405 -10.22 -35.42 8.48
CA THR A 405 -9.21 -36.47 8.70
C THR A 405 -7.85 -36.05 8.15
N GLY A 406 -6.80 -36.22 8.94
CA GLY A 406 -5.44 -35.77 8.63
C GLY A 406 -5.20 -34.28 8.90
N HIS A 407 -6.17 -33.56 9.48
CA HIS A 407 -5.96 -32.17 9.88
C HIS A 407 -4.88 -32.09 10.97
N TRP A 408 -4.02 -31.07 10.92
CA TRP A 408 -2.87 -30.93 11.83
C TRP A 408 -3.25 -30.92 13.32
N ALA A 409 -4.49 -30.52 13.62
CA ALA A 409 -5.03 -30.47 14.98
C ALA A 409 -5.92 -31.67 15.37
N GLU A 410 -6.15 -32.64 14.49
CA GLU A 410 -7.13 -33.72 14.68
C GLU A 410 -6.93 -34.51 15.99
N GLY A 411 -5.71 -35.02 16.22
CA GLY A 411 -5.40 -35.79 17.45
C GLY A 411 -5.54 -34.96 18.73
N TYR A 412 -5.17 -33.68 18.69
CA TYR A 412 -5.31 -32.78 19.84
C TYR A 412 -6.78 -32.50 20.16
N VAL A 413 -7.60 -32.27 19.13
CA VAL A 413 -9.06 -32.11 19.30
C VAL A 413 -9.68 -33.36 19.91
N LYS A 414 -9.30 -34.54 19.41
CA LYS A 414 -9.75 -35.82 19.93
C LYS A 414 -9.39 -35.97 21.41
N ALA A 415 -8.13 -35.72 21.76
CA ALA A 415 -7.68 -35.79 23.14
C ALA A 415 -8.45 -34.83 24.07
N LEU A 416 -8.81 -33.62 23.62
CA LEU A 416 -9.63 -32.71 24.42
C LEU A 416 -11.04 -33.28 24.68
N ALA A 417 -11.65 -33.88 23.66
CA ALA A 417 -12.98 -34.47 23.77
C ALA A 417 -12.99 -35.71 24.67
N ASP A 418 -12.02 -36.61 24.48
CA ASP A 418 -11.84 -37.82 25.29
C ASP A 418 -11.68 -37.49 26.78
N ASN A 419 -11.06 -36.36 27.07
CA ASN A 419 -10.82 -35.86 28.42
C ASN A 419 -11.93 -34.92 28.94
N ASN A 420 -13.08 -34.85 28.27
CA ASN A 420 -14.23 -34.00 28.63
C ASN A 420 -13.91 -32.49 28.75
N ILE A 421 -12.86 -32.01 28.09
CA ILE A 421 -12.47 -30.60 28.14
C ILE A 421 -13.35 -29.77 27.19
N SER A 422 -13.64 -30.29 26.00
CA SER A 422 -14.52 -29.67 25.02
C SER A 422 -15.50 -30.70 24.43
N LYS A 423 -16.75 -30.28 24.20
CA LYS A 423 -17.82 -31.10 23.59
C LYS A 423 -18.32 -30.56 22.24
N GLY A 424 -17.62 -29.58 21.68
CA GLY A 424 -18.08 -28.92 20.45
C GLY A 424 -19.30 -28.00 20.66
N ASP A 425 -20.16 -27.89 19.64
CA ASP A 425 -21.39 -27.08 19.62
C ASP A 425 -22.64 -27.84 20.07
N GLY A 426 -22.51 -29.12 20.43
CA GLY A 426 -23.63 -30.00 20.79
C GLY A 426 -24.43 -30.55 19.59
N LYS A 427 -24.07 -30.17 18.36
CA LYS A 427 -24.63 -30.68 17.09
C LYS A 427 -23.65 -31.59 16.34
N GLY A 428 -22.56 -31.97 17.00
CA GLY A 428 -21.51 -32.82 16.44
C GLY A 428 -20.38 -32.06 15.74
N ASN A 429 -20.31 -30.73 15.88
CA ASN A 429 -19.21 -29.92 15.31
C ASN A 429 -18.28 -29.43 16.42
N PHE A 430 -16.98 -29.40 16.17
CA PHE A 430 -15.97 -28.86 17.08
C PHE A 430 -15.86 -27.33 16.98
N LEU A 431 -16.17 -26.75 15.82
CA LEU A 431 -15.98 -25.34 15.45
C LEU A 431 -14.51 -24.93 15.50
N GLY A 432 -13.63 -25.72 14.90
CA GLY A 432 -12.18 -25.57 15.08
C GLY A 432 -11.58 -24.23 14.66
N ASP A 433 -12.15 -23.60 13.63
CA ASP A 433 -11.70 -22.29 13.12
C ASP A 433 -12.28 -21.09 13.89
N ASP A 434 -13.27 -21.31 14.77
CA ASP A 434 -13.84 -20.24 15.57
C ASP A 434 -12.83 -19.71 16.59
N PHE A 435 -12.88 -18.39 16.83
CA PHE A 435 -12.11 -17.76 17.89
C PHE A 435 -12.60 -18.24 19.26
N VAL A 436 -11.66 -18.50 20.16
CA VAL A 436 -11.99 -18.88 21.55
C VAL A 436 -12.37 -17.62 22.32
N THR A 437 -13.60 -17.56 22.82
CA THR A 437 -14.01 -16.46 23.71
C THR A 437 -13.36 -16.60 25.10
N ARG A 438 -13.34 -15.52 25.88
CA ARG A 438 -12.79 -15.55 27.26
C ARG A 438 -13.52 -16.56 28.14
N GLU A 439 -14.84 -16.70 27.96
CA GLU A 439 -15.68 -17.65 28.67
C GLU A 439 -15.36 -19.09 28.27
N GLN A 440 -15.20 -19.34 26.96
CA GLN A 440 -14.80 -20.66 26.46
C GLN A 440 -13.41 -21.04 26.96
N TYR A 441 -12.46 -20.10 26.95
CA TYR A 441 -11.13 -20.30 27.49
C TYR A 441 -11.16 -20.69 28.98
N ALA A 442 -11.88 -19.91 29.79
CA ALA A 442 -12.04 -20.19 31.21
C ALA A 442 -12.69 -21.55 31.46
N GLN A 443 -13.68 -21.93 30.66
CA GLN A 443 -14.34 -23.22 30.76
C GLN A 443 -13.40 -24.38 30.39
N PHE A 444 -12.65 -24.27 29.29
CA PHE A 444 -11.70 -25.29 28.90
C PHE A 444 -10.59 -25.45 29.94
N LEU A 445 -10.08 -24.34 30.48
CA LEU A 445 -9.07 -24.36 31.53
C LEU A 445 -9.59 -24.99 32.82
N TYR A 446 -10.80 -24.63 33.24
CA TYR A 446 -11.46 -25.24 34.40
C TYR A 446 -11.61 -26.75 34.22
N ASN A 447 -12.13 -27.19 33.07
CA ASN A 447 -12.29 -28.62 32.79
C ASN A 447 -10.94 -29.36 32.76
N ALA A 448 -9.90 -28.74 32.19
CA ALA A 448 -8.56 -29.33 32.12
C ALA A 448 -7.89 -29.46 33.50
N ILE A 449 -8.16 -28.54 34.43
CA ILE A 449 -7.65 -28.59 35.82
C ILE A 449 -8.41 -29.61 36.67
N MET A 450 -9.70 -29.79 36.44
CA MET A 450 -10.57 -30.68 37.25
C MET A 450 -10.47 -32.17 36.87
N LYS A 451 -9.67 -32.50 35.86
CA LYS A 451 -9.47 -33.84 35.32
C LYS A 451 -8.27 -34.51 35.97
#